data_AF-H2ZI32-F1
#
_entry.id   AF-H2ZI32-F1
#
_cell.length_a   1.000
_cell.length_b   1.000
_cell.length_c   1.000
_cell.angle_alpha   90.00
_cell.angle_beta   90.00
_cell.angle_gamma   90.00
#
_symmetry.space_group_name_H-M   'P 1'
#
loop_
_entity.id
_entity.type
_entity.pdbx_description
1 polymer ?
#
loop_
_entity_poly.entity_id
_entity_poly.type
_entity_poly.pdbx_seq_one_letter_code
_entity_poly.pdbx_strand_id
1 'polypeptide(L)'
;RFAHPIRLKSTSGRKTAISEGPGLEDFISGEVSDTDKWSNYSGELVKQKGVKRLRLPPWLKTNFPKGENYQRIKSNLRKLNLNTVCEEAKCPNIGECWGGGENRTATATIMLMGDTCTRGCRFCSVKTARKPPALDPDEPVNTARAIVEWGLDYIVLTSVDRDDLPDGGANHFAATVRHLKKEAPELLVECLTPDFLGDISSIEILAKSGLDVYSHNVECVRDFSWLVRDPRANFDQSLSVLRSAKLANPSVLTKSSIMLGFGETDEQVKQTLQELRDADVDCVTLGQYMQPTKRHMKVHEFVTPAKFKHWETVGQQLGFLYVASGPLVRSSYKAGEYFIRNVLQKRNKSA
;
A
#
# COMPACT_ATOMS: atom_id res chain seq x y z
N ARG A 1 -42.40 13.93 47.24
CA ARG A 1 -40.94 13.74 47.40
C ARG A 1 -40.28 13.99 46.04
N PHE A 2 -39.75 15.20 45.92
CA PHE A 2 -38.77 15.78 44.96
C PHE A 2 -38.75 15.34 43.49
N ALA A 3 -39.26 16.24 42.64
CA ALA A 3 -38.82 16.44 41.26
C ALA A 3 -37.47 17.19 41.25
N HIS A 4 -36.54 16.78 40.40
CA HIS A 4 -35.32 17.54 40.09
C HIS A 4 -35.31 17.97 38.61
N PRO A 5 -35.05 19.25 38.30
CA PRO A 5 -34.98 19.74 36.93
C PRO A 5 -33.61 19.47 36.31
N ILE A 6 -33.60 19.05 35.04
CA ILE A 6 -32.40 18.87 34.22
C ILE A 6 -31.89 20.25 33.79
N ARG A 7 -30.70 20.63 34.25
CA ARG A 7 -30.03 21.90 33.93
C ARG A 7 -29.32 21.76 32.58
N LEU A 8 -29.86 22.34 31.52
CA LEU A 8 -29.18 22.51 30.23
C LEU A 8 -27.97 23.44 30.41
N LYS A 9 -26.75 22.94 30.18
CA LYS A 9 -25.54 23.76 30.11
C LYS A 9 -25.50 24.50 28.76
N SER A 10 -25.31 25.82 28.85
CA SER A 10 -25.13 26.77 27.75
C SER A 10 -24.17 26.30 26.66
N THR A 11 -24.59 26.43 25.40
CA THR A 11 -23.84 26.11 24.16
C THR A 11 -23.15 27.33 23.54
N SER A 12 -22.96 28.43 24.28
CA SER A 12 -22.49 29.69 23.70
C SER A 12 -21.10 29.62 23.07
N GLY A 13 -20.18 28.80 23.58
CA GLY A 13 -18.81 28.68 23.04
C GLY A 13 -18.67 27.87 21.74
N ARG A 14 -19.72 27.13 21.31
CA ARG A 14 -19.70 26.39 20.03
C ARG A 14 -20.20 27.22 18.84
N LYS A 15 -20.96 28.29 19.09
CA LYS A 15 -21.51 29.12 18.02
C LYS A 15 -20.47 30.09 17.45
N THR A 16 -19.55 30.58 18.27
CA THR A 16 -18.45 31.48 17.84
C THR A 16 -17.39 30.76 17.00
N ALA A 17 -17.06 29.50 17.32
CA ALA A 17 -16.11 28.71 16.53
C ALA A 17 -16.62 28.29 15.14
N ILE A 18 -17.93 28.41 14.88
CA ILE A 18 -18.55 28.12 13.58
C ILE A 18 -18.58 29.38 12.70
N SER A 19 -18.68 30.58 13.30
CA SER A 19 -18.67 31.85 12.56
C SER A 19 -17.29 32.27 12.07
N GLU A 20 -16.22 31.70 12.63
CA GLU A 20 -14.82 31.97 12.25
C GLU A 20 -14.19 30.84 11.42
N GLY A 21 -15.00 29.90 10.93
CA GLY A 21 -14.54 28.84 10.02
C GLY A 21 -14.34 29.34 8.59
N PRO A 22 -13.46 28.70 7.80
CA PRO A 22 -13.17 29.12 6.43
C PRO A 22 -14.44 29.13 5.57
N GLY A 23 -14.55 30.15 4.72
CA GLY A 23 -15.67 30.37 3.84
C GLY A 23 -15.73 29.36 2.69
N LEU A 24 -16.83 29.37 1.95
CA LEU A 24 -16.97 28.56 0.74
C LEU A 24 -15.93 28.97 -0.32
N GLU A 25 -15.56 30.25 -0.33
CA GLU A 25 -14.53 30.82 -1.21
C GLU A 25 -13.12 30.29 -0.91
N ASP A 26 -12.77 30.06 0.36
CA ASP A 26 -11.48 29.46 0.77
C ASP A 26 -11.35 28.00 0.32
N PHE A 27 -12.48 27.33 0.11
CA PHE A 27 -12.55 25.95 -0.38
C PHE A 27 -12.39 25.85 -1.91
N ILE A 28 -12.70 26.93 -2.64
CA ILE A 28 -12.65 27.00 -4.10
C ILE A 28 -11.26 27.43 -4.58
N SER A 29 -10.54 28.25 -3.82
CA SER A 29 -9.22 28.78 -4.18
C SER A 29 -8.06 27.77 -4.05
N GLY A 30 -8.27 26.63 -3.38
CA GLY A 30 -7.22 25.63 -3.16
C GLY A 30 -6.13 26.06 -2.17
N GLU A 31 -6.30 27.17 -1.46
CA GLU A 31 -5.36 27.70 -0.47
C GLU A 31 -5.58 27.18 0.97
N VAL A 32 -6.28 26.05 1.16
CA VAL A 32 -6.21 25.34 2.45
C VAL A 32 -4.99 24.42 2.44
N SER A 33 -3.82 25.03 2.61
CA SER A 33 -2.61 24.29 2.95
C SER A 33 -2.80 23.59 4.30
N ASP A 34 -2.70 22.25 4.30
CA ASP A 34 -2.84 21.38 5.48
C ASP A 34 -1.70 21.55 6.52
N THR A 35 -0.87 22.59 6.38
CA THR A 35 0.23 22.92 7.28
C THR A 35 -0.24 23.34 8.68
N ASP A 36 -1.41 23.99 8.80
CA ASP A 36 -1.87 24.56 10.08
C ASP A 36 -2.45 23.53 11.06
N LYS A 37 -2.80 22.31 10.60
CA LYS A 37 -3.42 21.29 11.45
C LYS A 37 -2.42 20.39 12.17
N TRP A 38 -1.21 20.22 11.64
CA TRP A 38 -0.21 19.33 12.27
C TRP A 38 0.71 20.08 13.23
N SER A 39 1.14 21.30 12.89
CA SER A 39 2.08 22.11 13.68
C SER A 39 1.52 22.47 15.07
N ASN A 40 0.20 22.61 15.15
CA ASN A 40 -0.54 22.92 16.38
C ASN A 40 -1.04 21.67 17.14
N TYR A 41 -0.69 20.46 16.70
CA TYR A 41 -1.12 19.23 17.36
C TYR A 41 -0.35 18.97 18.66
N SER A 42 -1.03 19.02 19.80
CA SER A 42 -0.45 18.84 21.14
C SER A 42 -0.60 17.42 21.71
N GLY A 43 -1.06 16.45 20.91
CA GLY A 43 -1.22 15.07 21.37
C GLY A 43 0.10 14.28 21.37
N GLU A 44 0.16 13.23 22.18
CA GLU A 44 1.31 12.31 22.18
C GLU A 44 1.43 11.58 20.85
N LEU A 45 2.59 11.72 20.19
CA LEU A 45 2.92 11.04 18.94
C LEU A 45 3.76 9.79 19.15
N VAL A 46 4.49 9.70 20.26
CA VAL A 46 5.37 8.56 20.60
C VAL A 46 4.82 7.85 21.83
N LYS A 47 4.78 6.53 21.75
CA LYS A 47 4.20 5.68 22.79
C LYS A 47 5.12 5.59 24.01
N GLN A 48 4.70 6.23 25.10
CA GLN A 48 5.38 6.17 26.40
C GLN A 48 5.17 4.84 27.14
N LYS A 49 6.07 4.53 28.08
CA LYS A 49 5.97 3.34 28.95
C LYS A 49 4.69 3.42 29.79
N GLY A 50 3.88 2.36 29.76
CA GLY A 50 2.58 2.30 30.46
C GLY A 50 1.38 2.76 29.62
N VAL A 51 1.59 3.47 28.50
CA VAL A 51 0.50 3.86 27.60
C VAL A 51 0.04 2.66 26.77
N LYS A 52 -1.26 2.34 26.86
CA LYS A 52 -1.84 1.19 26.15
C LYS A 52 -1.92 1.42 24.63
N ARG A 53 -2.31 2.62 24.19
CA ARG A 53 -2.49 3.00 22.79
C ARG A 53 -2.44 4.52 22.59
N LEU A 54 -1.80 4.96 21.50
CA LEU A 54 -1.81 6.36 21.06
C LEU A 54 -3.16 6.73 20.42
N ARG A 55 -3.55 8.00 20.53
CA ARG A 55 -4.73 8.54 19.86
C ARG A 55 -4.39 8.86 18.40
N LEU A 56 -5.27 8.48 17.47
CA LEU A 56 -5.05 8.75 16.05
C LEU A 56 -5.04 10.27 15.78
N PRO A 57 -3.95 10.81 15.20
CA PRO A 57 -3.84 12.23 14.89
C PRO A 57 -4.73 12.62 13.69
N PRO A 58 -5.02 13.92 13.51
CA PRO A 58 -5.96 14.40 12.49
C PRO A 58 -5.58 14.03 11.05
N TRP A 59 -4.30 14.10 10.69
CA TRP A 59 -3.82 13.84 9.32
C TRP A 59 -3.90 12.37 8.89
N LEU A 60 -4.18 11.46 9.82
CA LEU A 60 -4.40 10.04 9.54
C LEU A 60 -5.89 9.65 9.50
N LYS A 61 -6.79 10.61 9.72
CA LYS A 61 -8.24 10.36 9.65
C LYS A 61 -8.68 10.41 8.19
N THR A 62 -9.28 9.34 7.72
CA THR A 62 -9.92 9.30 6.40
C THR A 62 -11.44 9.33 6.52
N ASN A 63 -12.08 9.79 5.46
CA ASN A 63 -13.54 9.77 5.35
C ASN A 63 -14.02 8.35 5.01
N PHE A 64 -15.24 8.02 5.42
CA PHE A 64 -15.85 6.75 5.04
C PHE A 64 -16.06 6.67 3.52
N PRO A 65 -15.77 5.52 2.89
CA PRO A 65 -15.97 5.34 1.45
C PRO A 65 -17.46 5.48 1.11
N LYS A 66 -17.77 6.40 0.19
CA LYS A 66 -19.11 6.66 -0.36
C LYS A 66 -18.99 6.92 -1.86
N GLY A 67 -19.99 6.51 -2.64
CA GLY A 67 -20.07 6.79 -4.09
C GLY A 67 -20.49 5.58 -4.93
N GLU A 68 -21.05 5.85 -6.11
CA GLU A 68 -21.55 4.83 -7.04
C GLU A 68 -20.43 3.95 -7.61
N ASN A 69 -19.27 4.54 -7.95
CA ASN A 69 -18.12 3.80 -8.49
C ASN A 69 -17.57 2.75 -7.49
N TYR A 70 -17.48 3.12 -6.21
CA TYR A 70 -17.12 2.19 -5.14
C TYR A 70 -18.10 1.00 -5.05
N GLN A 71 -19.42 1.26 -5.12
CA GLN A 71 -20.43 0.19 -5.09
C GLN A 71 -20.37 -0.70 -6.34
N ARG A 72 -20.11 -0.12 -7.51
CA ARG A 72 -19.94 -0.84 -8.77
C ARG A 72 -18.75 -1.81 -8.71
N ILE A 73 -17.56 -1.31 -8.35
CA ILE A 73 -16.35 -2.15 -8.21
C ILE A 73 -16.59 -3.24 -7.16
N LYS A 74 -17.17 -2.90 -6.02
CA LYS A 74 -17.51 -3.87 -4.98
C LYS A 74 -18.47 -4.96 -5.45
N SER A 75 -19.48 -4.60 -6.23
CA SER A 75 -20.45 -5.56 -6.79
C SER A 75 -19.76 -6.51 -7.78
N ASN A 76 -18.90 -5.97 -8.65
CA ASN A 76 -18.17 -6.76 -9.63
C ASN A 76 -17.21 -7.76 -8.98
N LEU A 77 -16.43 -7.32 -7.98
CA LEU A 77 -15.52 -8.19 -7.23
C LEU A 77 -16.26 -9.38 -6.61
N ARG A 78 -17.44 -9.14 -6.02
CA ARG A 78 -18.28 -10.20 -5.43
C ARG A 78 -18.84 -11.16 -6.46
N LYS A 79 -19.31 -10.66 -7.61
CA LYS A 79 -19.84 -11.50 -8.69
C LYS A 79 -18.79 -12.45 -9.26
N LEU A 80 -17.54 -12.01 -9.28
CA LEU A 80 -16.41 -12.72 -9.87
C LEU A 80 -15.59 -13.51 -8.83
N ASN A 81 -16.04 -13.52 -7.57
CA ASN A 81 -15.37 -14.18 -6.45
C ASN A 81 -13.89 -13.76 -6.30
N LEU A 82 -13.58 -12.49 -6.59
CA LEU A 82 -12.23 -11.94 -6.52
C LEU A 82 -11.97 -11.30 -5.16
N ASN A 83 -10.78 -11.50 -4.63
CA ASN A 83 -10.33 -10.86 -3.40
C ASN A 83 -9.52 -9.60 -3.71
N THR A 84 -9.57 -8.61 -2.81
CA THR A 84 -8.74 -7.41 -2.91
C THR A 84 -8.03 -7.15 -1.60
N VAL A 85 -6.76 -6.74 -1.69
CA VAL A 85 -6.03 -6.27 -0.50
C VAL A 85 -6.70 -5.03 0.09
N CYS A 86 -7.41 -4.24 -0.73
CA CYS A 86 -8.13 -3.07 -0.27
C CYS A 86 -9.17 -3.43 0.81
N GLU A 87 -9.91 -4.53 0.62
CA GLU A 87 -10.89 -5.02 1.59
C GLU A 87 -10.21 -5.84 2.71
N GLU A 88 -9.37 -6.81 2.36
CA GLU A 88 -8.76 -7.76 3.32
C GLU A 88 -7.76 -7.09 4.29
N ALA A 89 -7.02 -6.08 3.81
CA ALA A 89 -6.10 -5.30 4.64
C ALA A 89 -6.75 -4.08 5.31
N LYS A 90 -8.07 -3.88 5.15
CA LYS A 90 -8.84 -2.74 5.71
C LYS A 90 -8.23 -1.39 5.32
N CYS A 91 -7.95 -1.22 4.03
CA CYS A 91 -7.23 -0.06 3.53
C CYS A 91 -8.02 1.25 3.80
N PRO A 92 -7.39 2.26 4.44
CA PRO A 92 -8.05 3.54 4.69
C PRO A 92 -8.30 4.35 3.40
N ASN A 93 -7.66 3.97 2.29
CA ASN A 93 -7.71 4.69 1.01
C ASN A 93 -8.70 4.09 0.01
N ILE A 94 -9.44 3.03 0.38
CA ILE A 94 -10.29 2.27 -0.56
C ILE A 94 -11.31 3.16 -1.29
N GLY A 95 -11.95 4.09 -0.58
CA GLY A 95 -12.92 5.01 -1.18
C GLY A 95 -12.30 5.96 -2.19
N GLU A 96 -11.05 6.35 -1.96
CA GLU A 96 -10.33 7.24 -2.85
C GLU A 96 -9.81 6.50 -4.09
N CYS A 97 -9.26 5.29 -3.92
CA CYS A 97 -8.72 4.47 -5.00
C CYS A 97 -9.81 3.98 -5.95
N TRP A 98 -10.94 3.51 -5.40
CA TRP A 98 -12.07 3.00 -6.19
C TRP A 98 -13.03 4.09 -6.65
N GLY A 99 -12.96 5.28 -6.05
CA GLY A 99 -13.85 6.40 -6.34
C GLY A 99 -13.43 7.27 -7.52
N GLY A 100 -12.50 6.83 -8.38
CA GLY A 100 -12.00 7.60 -9.53
C GLY A 100 -13.12 8.38 -10.23
N GLY A 101 -13.01 9.71 -10.25
CA GLY A 101 -13.94 10.60 -10.96
C GLY A 101 -13.62 10.68 -12.44
N GLU A 102 -14.40 11.45 -13.22
CA GLU A 102 -14.31 11.55 -14.69
C GLU A 102 -12.90 11.86 -15.24
N ASN A 103 -12.02 12.47 -14.42
CA ASN A 103 -10.63 12.80 -14.77
C ASN A 103 -9.56 12.05 -13.93
N ARG A 104 -9.91 10.95 -13.25
CA ARG A 104 -8.99 10.19 -12.38
C ARG A 104 -8.96 8.72 -12.74
N THR A 105 -7.77 8.19 -13.03
CA THR A 105 -7.53 6.75 -13.20
C THR A 105 -7.95 6.01 -11.94
N ALA A 106 -8.87 5.07 -12.08
CA ALA A 106 -9.24 4.18 -10.98
C ALA A 106 -8.16 3.10 -10.84
N THR A 107 -7.75 2.83 -9.61
CA THR A 107 -6.76 1.79 -9.31
C THR A 107 -7.40 0.74 -8.44
N ALA A 108 -7.31 -0.51 -8.87
CA ALA A 108 -7.63 -1.66 -8.04
C ALA A 108 -6.36 -2.46 -7.75
N THR A 109 -6.32 -3.05 -6.56
CA THR A 109 -5.30 -4.04 -6.22
C THR A 109 -5.97 -5.37 -5.97
N ILE A 110 -5.76 -6.31 -6.89
CA ILE A 110 -6.35 -7.65 -6.83
C ILE A 110 -5.43 -8.58 -6.07
N MET A 111 -6.00 -9.34 -5.14
CA MET A 111 -5.29 -10.35 -4.37
C MET A 111 -5.61 -11.71 -4.98
N LEU A 112 -4.62 -12.29 -5.64
CA LEU A 112 -4.66 -13.64 -6.19
C LEU A 112 -4.47 -14.68 -5.09
N MET A 113 -4.85 -15.93 -5.38
CA MET A 113 -4.61 -17.10 -4.54
C MET A 113 -5.38 -17.09 -3.21
N GLY A 114 -6.52 -16.40 -3.21
CA GLY A 114 -7.43 -16.31 -2.07
C GLY A 114 -7.06 -15.23 -1.04
N ASP A 115 -7.64 -15.37 0.16
CA ASP A 115 -7.56 -14.39 1.27
C ASP A 115 -6.83 -14.94 2.50
N THR A 116 -6.22 -16.11 2.37
CA THR A 116 -5.66 -16.89 3.49
C THR A 116 -4.20 -17.26 3.22
N CYS A 117 -3.32 -16.68 4.03
CA CYS A 117 -1.87 -16.76 3.91
C CYS A 117 -1.26 -17.90 4.73
N THR A 118 -0.18 -18.49 4.22
CA THR A 118 0.65 -19.46 4.97
C THR A 118 1.60 -18.81 5.98
N ARG A 119 1.68 -17.48 6.00
CA ARG A 119 2.55 -16.66 6.85
C ARG A 119 1.79 -15.73 7.79
N GLY A 120 2.42 -15.41 8.92
CA GLY A 120 1.81 -14.65 10.02
C GLY A 120 2.54 -13.35 10.36
N CYS A 121 2.69 -12.44 9.40
CA CYS A 121 3.28 -11.12 9.63
C CYS A 121 2.49 -10.33 10.70
N ARG A 122 3.20 -9.72 11.66
CA ARG A 122 2.58 -9.10 12.86
C ARG A 122 1.89 -7.77 12.59
N PHE A 123 2.10 -7.20 11.40
CA PHE A 123 1.41 -6.00 10.90
C PHE A 123 0.19 -6.31 10.03
N CYS A 124 0.09 -7.52 9.47
CA CYS A 124 -0.85 -7.86 8.40
C CYS A 124 -2.16 -8.44 8.94
N SER A 125 -3.31 -8.02 8.40
CA SER A 125 -4.64 -8.51 8.83
C SER A 125 -5.23 -9.63 7.98
N VAL A 126 -4.53 -10.06 6.95
CA VAL A 126 -4.93 -11.19 6.09
C VAL A 126 -5.04 -12.46 6.96
N LYS A 127 -6.00 -13.32 6.63
CA LYS A 127 -6.23 -14.57 7.38
C LYS A 127 -5.02 -15.47 7.25
N THR A 128 -4.84 -16.38 8.21
CA THR A 128 -3.70 -17.31 8.18
C THR A 128 -4.16 -18.74 8.38
N ALA A 129 -3.59 -19.65 7.58
CA ALA A 129 -3.78 -21.09 7.73
C ALA A 129 -2.54 -21.83 7.20
N ARG A 130 -2.16 -22.92 7.87
CA ARG A 130 -1.05 -23.76 7.40
C ARG A 130 -1.34 -24.44 6.05
N LYS A 131 -2.60 -24.73 5.78
CA LYS A 131 -3.09 -25.35 4.54
C LYS A 131 -4.29 -24.53 4.04
N PRO A 132 -4.05 -23.45 3.27
CA PRO A 132 -5.13 -22.71 2.62
C PRO A 132 -5.86 -23.58 1.57
N PRO A 133 -7.02 -23.15 1.06
CA PRO A 133 -7.69 -23.82 -0.04
C PRO A 133 -6.79 -24.00 -1.28
N ALA A 134 -7.09 -25.01 -2.08
CA ALA A 134 -6.43 -25.21 -3.37
C ALA A 134 -6.64 -23.98 -4.27
N LEU A 135 -5.65 -23.71 -5.14
CA LEU A 135 -5.80 -22.69 -6.17
C LEU A 135 -6.94 -23.06 -7.12
N ASP A 136 -7.73 -22.06 -7.50
CA ASP A 136 -8.67 -22.19 -8.60
C ASP A 136 -7.88 -22.12 -9.93
N PRO A 137 -7.83 -23.18 -10.74
CA PRO A 137 -7.10 -23.16 -12.01
C PRO A 137 -7.59 -22.09 -12.99
N ASP A 138 -8.84 -21.65 -12.87
CA ASP A 138 -9.45 -20.65 -13.74
C ASP A 138 -9.29 -19.21 -13.21
N GLU A 139 -8.76 -19.02 -11.99
CA GLU A 139 -8.51 -17.69 -11.39
C GLU A 139 -7.71 -16.77 -12.33
N PRO A 140 -6.63 -17.20 -13.02
CA PRO A 140 -5.87 -16.33 -13.91
C PRO A 140 -6.69 -15.79 -15.08
N VAL A 141 -7.49 -16.65 -15.71
CA VAL A 141 -8.33 -16.31 -16.86
C VAL A 141 -9.48 -15.41 -16.43
N ASN A 142 -10.17 -15.79 -15.36
CA ASN A 142 -11.32 -15.06 -14.84
C ASN A 142 -10.91 -13.67 -14.33
N THR A 143 -9.76 -13.59 -13.63
CA THR A 143 -9.22 -12.31 -13.17
C THR A 143 -8.82 -11.41 -14.32
N ALA A 144 -8.16 -11.95 -15.36
CA ALA A 144 -7.78 -11.16 -16.53
C ALA A 144 -9.00 -10.57 -17.23
N ARG A 145 -10.01 -11.41 -17.53
CA ARG A 145 -11.27 -10.96 -18.13
C ARG A 145 -11.97 -9.88 -17.31
N ALA A 146 -12.01 -10.06 -15.99
CA ALA A 146 -12.61 -9.10 -15.06
C ALA A 146 -11.95 -7.72 -15.15
N ILE A 147 -10.61 -7.69 -15.14
CA ILE A 147 -9.84 -6.44 -15.17
C ILE A 147 -9.99 -5.74 -16.53
N VAL A 148 -10.01 -6.49 -17.63
CA VAL A 148 -10.23 -5.94 -18.98
C VAL A 148 -11.60 -5.27 -19.08
N GLU A 149 -12.65 -5.89 -18.54
CA GLU A 149 -14.00 -5.30 -18.49
C GLU A 149 -14.07 -4.00 -17.68
N TRP A 150 -13.16 -3.78 -16.73
CA TRP A 150 -13.12 -2.55 -15.95
C TRP A 150 -12.49 -1.37 -16.69
N GLY A 151 -11.77 -1.62 -17.79
CA GLY A 151 -11.15 -0.57 -18.61
C GLY A 151 -10.12 0.27 -17.84
N LEU A 152 -9.33 -0.36 -16.97
CA LEU A 152 -8.29 0.33 -16.21
C LEU A 152 -7.02 0.53 -17.06
N ASP A 153 -6.28 1.60 -16.80
CA ASP A 153 -4.97 1.85 -17.42
C ASP A 153 -3.82 1.19 -16.63
N TYR A 154 -4.03 0.93 -15.34
CA TYR A 154 -3.02 0.39 -14.42
C TYR A 154 -3.68 -0.55 -13.43
N ILE A 155 -3.08 -1.72 -13.22
CA ILE A 155 -3.52 -2.68 -12.22
C ILE A 155 -2.35 -3.13 -11.35
N VAL A 156 -2.61 -3.27 -10.05
CA VAL A 156 -1.69 -3.96 -9.14
C VAL A 156 -2.26 -5.34 -8.86
N LEU A 157 -1.50 -6.38 -9.17
CA LEU A 157 -1.73 -7.73 -8.71
C LEU A 157 -0.88 -7.96 -7.45
N THR A 158 -1.43 -8.63 -6.46
CA THR A 158 -0.70 -9.13 -5.29
C THR A 158 -1.22 -10.51 -4.93
N SER A 159 -0.62 -11.16 -3.94
CA SER A 159 -1.11 -12.42 -3.44
C SER A 159 -0.78 -12.61 -1.97
N VAL A 160 -1.41 -13.61 -1.37
CA VAL A 160 -0.93 -14.20 -0.12
C VAL A 160 0.33 -15.04 -0.36
N ASP A 161 1.10 -15.33 0.69
CA ASP A 161 2.18 -16.31 0.63
C ASP A 161 1.59 -17.73 0.56
N ARG A 162 2.06 -18.52 -0.40
CA ARG A 162 1.67 -19.92 -0.65
C ARG A 162 2.85 -20.86 -0.50
N ASP A 163 3.45 -20.89 0.69
CA ASP A 163 4.57 -21.80 1.02
C ASP A 163 4.17 -23.29 0.93
N ASP A 164 2.88 -23.59 0.75
CA ASP A 164 2.36 -24.94 0.48
C ASP A 164 2.53 -25.38 -0.99
N LEU A 165 2.85 -24.46 -1.90
CA LEU A 165 3.07 -24.73 -3.32
C LEU A 165 4.58 -24.76 -3.65
N PRO A 166 5.05 -25.66 -4.54
CA PRO A 166 6.48 -25.77 -4.86
C PRO A 166 7.12 -24.50 -5.40
N ASP A 167 6.37 -23.69 -6.15
CA ASP A 167 6.84 -22.43 -6.76
C ASP A 167 6.35 -21.18 -6.00
N GLY A 168 5.74 -21.37 -4.82
CA GLY A 168 5.12 -20.29 -4.04
C GLY A 168 3.97 -19.57 -4.76
N GLY A 169 3.44 -20.14 -5.86
CA GLY A 169 2.39 -19.53 -6.68
C GLY A 169 2.89 -18.65 -7.83
N ALA A 170 4.20 -18.62 -8.11
CA ALA A 170 4.78 -17.76 -9.15
C ALA A 170 4.20 -18.04 -10.55
N ASN A 171 3.97 -19.31 -10.92
CA ASN A 171 3.37 -19.64 -12.21
C ASN A 171 1.93 -19.15 -12.33
N HIS A 172 1.17 -19.21 -11.23
CA HIS A 172 -0.20 -18.73 -11.17
C HIS A 172 -0.24 -17.22 -11.41
N PHE A 173 0.63 -16.49 -10.72
CA PHE A 173 0.82 -15.05 -10.88
C PHE A 173 1.21 -14.69 -12.32
N ALA A 174 2.22 -15.37 -12.88
CA ALA A 174 2.70 -15.15 -14.23
C ALA A 174 1.65 -15.50 -15.30
N ALA A 175 0.81 -16.51 -15.07
CA ALA A 175 -0.29 -16.84 -15.96
C ALA A 175 -1.31 -15.69 -16.01
N THR A 176 -1.68 -15.10 -14.87
CA THR A 176 -2.60 -13.95 -14.83
C THR A 176 -2.04 -12.77 -15.62
N VAL A 177 -0.75 -12.45 -15.43
CA VAL A 177 -0.07 -11.38 -16.20
C VAL A 177 -0.10 -11.66 -17.70
N ARG A 178 0.23 -12.88 -18.13
CA ARG A 178 0.22 -13.24 -19.55
C ARG A 178 -1.18 -13.16 -20.17
N HIS A 179 -2.22 -13.56 -19.44
CA HIS A 179 -3.60 -13.39 -19.89
C HIS A 179 -3.98 -11.91 -20.03
N LEU A 180 -3.64 -11.08 -19.04
CA LEU A 180 -3.86 -9.63 -19.10
C LEU A 180 -3.15 -8.99 -20.29
N LYS A 181 -1.86 -9.28 -20.49
CA LYS A 181 -1.08 -8.71 -21.61
C LYS A 181 -1.56 -9.21 -22.98
N LYS A 182 -2.17 -10.39 -23.06
CA LYS A 182 -2.79 -10.90 -24.29
C LYS A 182 -4.09 -10.16 -24.61
N GLU A 183 -4.92 -9.90 -23.62
CA GLU A 183 -6.25 -9.30 -23.81
C GLU A 183 -6.22 -7.76 -23.82
N ALA A 184 -5.30 -7.15 -23.07
CA ALA A 184 -5.07 -5.71 -22.99
C ALA A 184 -3.56 -5.40 -22.98
N PRO A 185 -2.88 -5.40 -24.14
CA PRO A 185 -1.42 -5.17 -24.23
C PRO A 185 -0.96 -3.84 -23.63
N GLU A 186 -1.80 -2.80 -23.73
CA GLU A 186 -1.51 -1.44 -23.24
C GLU A 186 -1.71 -1.28 -21.71
N LEU A 187 -2.37 -2.23 -21.05
CA LEU A 187 -2.61 -2.18 -19.60
C LEU A 187 -1.27 -2.32 -18.88
N LEU A 188 -0.95 -1.38 -17.99
CA LEU A 188 0.22 -1.49 -17.12
C LEU A 188 -0.07 -2.42 -15.95
N VAL A 189 0.83 -3.38 -15.72
CA VAL A 189 0.68 -4.42 -14.70
C VAL A 189 1.83 -4.34 -13.70
N GLU A 190 1.51 -3.99 -12.46
CA GLU A 190 2.42 -4.09 -11.31
C GLU A 190 2.15 -5.38 -10.54
N CYS A 191 3.18 -6.14 -10.21
CA CYS A 191 3.08 -7.34 -9.40
C CYS A 191 3.75 -7.10 -8.05
N LEU A 192 2.96 -6.96 -6.97
CA LEU A 192 3.43 -6.94 -5.59
C LEU A 192 3.53 -8.37 -5.06
N THR A 193 4.75 -8.90 -5.06
CA THR A 193 5.02 -10.32 -4.92
C THR A 193 5.38 -10.73 -3.48
N PRO A 194 5.08 -11.98 -3.10
CA PRO A 194 5.81 -12.70 -2.06
C PRO A 194 7.32 -12.75 -2.34
N ASP A 195 8.09 -13.27 -1.39
CA ASP A 195 9.53 -13.53 -1.59
C ASP A 195 9.83 -14.89 -2.24
N PHE A 196 8.82 -15.74 -2.43
CA PHE A 196 8.94 -17.11 -2.94
C PHE A 196 9.98 -17.96 -2.22
N LEU A 197 10.20 -17.70 -0.92
CA LEU A 197 11.28 -18.32 -0.11
C LEU A 197 12.69 -18.11 -0.72
N GLY A 198 12.86 -17.06 -1.51
CA GLY A 198 14.10 -16.77 -2.22
C GLY A 198 14.35 -17.66 -3.45
N ASP A 199 13.36 -18.41 -3.93
CA ASP A 199 13.53 -19.24 -5.13
C ASP A 199 13.70 -18.37 -6.38
N ILE A 200 14.92 -18.38 -6.92
CA ILE A 200 15.30 -17.61 -8.11
C ILE A 200 14.44 -18.01 -9.31
N SER A 201 14.10 -19.30 -9.46
CA SER A 201 13.33 -19.76 -10.61
C SER A 201 11.92 -19.14 -10.64
N SER A 202 11.23 -19.11 -9.50
CA SER A 202 9.95 -18.43 -9.33
C SER A 202 10.02 -16.93 -9.59
N ILE A 203 11.07 -16.27 -9.09
CA ILE A 203 11.30 -14.83 -9.32
C ILE A 203 11.47 -14.55 -10.83
N GLU A 204 12.29 -15.35 -11.52
CA GLU A 204 12.55 -15.20 -12.95
C GLU A 204 11.29 -15.44 -13.79
N ILE A 205 10.52 -16.48 -13.49
CA ILE A 205 9.26 -16.81 -14.18
C ILE A 205 8.32 -15.61 -14.17
N LEU A 206 8.17 -14.98 -13.01
CA LEU A 206 7.30 -13.83 -12.87
C LEU A 206 7.90 -12.59 -13.54
N ALA A 207 9.19 -12.28 -13.33
CA ALA A 207 9.86 -11.13 -13.94
C ALA A 207 9.81 -11.15 -15.49
N LYS A 208 9.76 -12.34 -16.09
CA LYS A 208 9.67 -12.56 -17.55
C LYS A 208 8.23 -12.71 -18.06
N SER A 209 7.21 -12.60 -17.21
CA SER A 209 5.80 -12.78 -17.59
C SER A 209 5.21 -11.66 -18.45
N GLY A 210 5.93 -10.54 -18.60
CA GLY A 210 5.48 -9.35 -19.31
C GLY A 210 4.95 -8.24 -18.41
N LEU A 211 5.07 -8.35 -17.09
CA LEU A 211 4.73 -7.28 -16.16
C LEU A 211 5.64 -6.05 -16.35
N ASP A 212 5.13 -4.88 -15.98
CA ASP A 212 5.84 -3.60 -16.14
C ASP A 212 6.60 -3.18 -14.87
N VAL A 213 6.05 -3.52 -13.69
CA VAL A 213 6.64 -3.18 -12.39
C VAL A 213 6.66 -4.40 -11.47
N TYR A 214 7.87 -4.83 -11.10
CA TYR A 214 8.11 -5.87 -10.11
C TYR A 214 8.24 -5.23 -8.72
N SER A 215 7.25 -5.44 -7.87
CA SER A 215 7.22 -4.88 -6.51
C SER A 215 7.46 -5.97 -5.47
N HIS A 216 8.39 -5.74 -4.54
CA HIS A 216 8.53 -6.57 -3.34
C HIS A 216 8.89 -5.69 -2.14
N ASN A 217 8.09 -5.76 -1.09
CA ASN A 217 8.25 -4.88 0.06
C ASN A 217 9.18 -5.48 1.12
N VAL A 218 10.16 -4.69 1.57
CA VAL A 218 10.93 -4.99 2.79
C VAL A 218 10.16 -4.64 4.07
N GLU A 219 9.09 -3.84 3.96
CA GLU A 219 8.08 -3.48 4.97
C GLU A 219 8.56 -2.67 6.17
N CYS A 220 9.78 -2.86 6.65
CA CYS A 220 10.36 -2.20 7.81
C CYS A 220 11.89 -2.20 7.71
N VAL A 221 12.56 -1.56 8.66
CA VAL A 221 14.03 -1.57 8.74
C VAL A 221 14.56 -2.96 9.10
N ARG A 222 15.79 -3.25 8.68
CA ARG A 222 16.49 -4.54 8.89
C ARG A 222 16.37 -5.08 10.31
N ASP A 223 16.68 -4.28 11.31
CA ASP A 223 16.66 -4.67 12.73
C ASP A 223 15.29 -5.11 13.23
N PHE A 224 14.22 -4.67 12.57
CA PHE A 224 12.83 -4.93 12.96
C PHE A 224 12.18 -6.03 12.13
N SER A 225 12.84 -6.53 11.08
CA SER A 225 12.26 -7.53 10.16
C SER A 225 11.75 -8.76 10.92
N TRP A 226 12.55 -9.31 11.83
CA TRP A 226 12.16 -10.49 12.64
C TRP A 226 10.99 -10.22 13.59
N LEU A 227 10.81 -8.95 13.99
CA LEU A 227 9.76 -8.54 14.91
C LEU A 227 8.46 -8.26 14.16
N VAL A 228 8.54 -7.66 12.97
CA VAL A 228 7.40 -7.15 12.19
C VAL A 228 6.84 -8.19 11.23
N ARG A 229 7.73 -8.93 10.55
CA ARG A 229 7.38 -9.87 9.48
C ARG A 229 7.39 -11.31 10.00
N ASP A 230 6.86 -12.23 9.20
CA ASP A 230 7.00 -13.66 9.47
C ASP A 230 8.50 -14.03 9.51
N PRO A 231 8.95 -14.93 10.41
CA PRO A 231 10.37 -15.31 10.51
C PRO A 231 10.99 -15.84 9.22
N ARG A 232 10.17 -16.36 8.29
CA ARG A 232 10.62 -16.81 6.95
C ARG A 232 10.93 -15.65 5.99
N ALA A 233 10.43 -14.45 6.26
CA ALA A 233 10.63 -13.26 5.43
C ALA A 233 11.88 -12.47 5.87
N ASN A 234 13.05 -13.00 5.49
CA ASN A 234 14.34 -12.38 5.79
C ASN A 234 14.57 -11.10 4.95
N PHE A 235 15.24 -10.10 5.54
CA PHE A 235 15.50 -8.82 4.87
C PHE A 235 16.45 -8.96 3.67
N ASP A 236 17.55 -9.72 3.80
CA ASP A 236 18.48 -9.96 2.69
C ASP A 236 17.85 -10.81 1.58
N GLN A 237 16.97 -11.75 1.95
CA GLN A 237 16.14 -12.48 0.99
C GLN A 237 15.27 -11.52 0.18
N SER A 238 14.61 -10.56 0.84
CA SER A 238 13.82 -9.53 0.16
C SER A 238 14.63 -8.65 -0.79
N LEU A 239 15.85 -8.27 -0.41
CA LEU A 239 16.76 -7.57 -1.33
C LEU A 239 17.19 -8.47 -2.50
N SER A 240 17.45 -9.76 -2.24
CA SER A 240 17.79 -10.74 -3.27
C SER A 240 16.68 -10.92 -4.30
N VAL A 241 15.41 -10.91 -3.86
CA VAL A 241 14.24 -10.96 -4.76
C VAL A 241 14.27 -9.81 -5.76
N LEU A 242 14.46 -8.58 -5.27
CA LEU A 242 14.48 -7.37 -6.10
C LEU A 242 15.67 -7.39 -7.08
N ARG A 243 16.87 -7.77 -6.61
CA ARG A 243 18.06 -7.93 -7.46
C ARG A 243 17.84 -8.99 -8.53
N SER A 244 17.29 -10.14 -8.15
CA SER A 244 17.06 -11.27 -9.07
C SER A 244 16.03 -10.90 -10.14
N ALA A 245 14.97 -10.18 -9.78
CA ALA A 245 14.00 -9.69 -10.76
C ALA A 245 14.63 -8.73 -11.77
N LYS A 246 15.48 -7.79 -11.30
CA LYS A 246 16.21 -6.86 -12.17
C LYS A 246 17.19 -7.57 -13.09
N LEU A 247 17.94 -8.55 -12.57
CA LEU A 247 18.87 -9.36 -13.37
C LEU A 247 18.15 -10.19 -14.43
N ALA A 248 17.00 -10.77 -14.07
CA ALA A 248 16.19 -11.60 -14.96
C ALA A 248 15.57 -10.79 -16.11
N ASN A 249 15.20 -9.54 -15.84
CA ASN A 249 14.62 -8.64 -16.81
C ASN A 249 15.01 -7.17 -16.52
N PRO A 250 16.11 -6.65 -17.09
CA PRO A 250 16.60 -5.30 -16.82
C PRO A 250 15.63 -4.17 -17.21
N SER A 251 14.67 -4.44 -18.08
CA SER A 251 13.68 -3.43 -18.51
C SER A 251 12.61 -3.18 -17.45
N VAL A 252 12.37 -4.15 -16.56
CA VAL A 252 11.34 -4.04 -15.53
C VAL A 252 11.71 -2.97 -14.50
N LEU A 253 10.72 -2.19 -14.10
CA LEU A 253 10.87 -1.32 -12.94
C LEU A 253 10.74 -2.16 -11.68
N THR A 254 11.61 -1.91 -10.72
CA THR A 254 11.58 -2.54 -9.41
C THR A 254 11.12 -1.54 -8.36
N LYS A 255 10.31 -2.01 -7.42
CA LYS A 255 9.72 -1.15 -6.41
C LYS A 255 9.66 -1.83 -5.06
N SER A 256 9.86 -1.05 -4.00
CA SER A 256 9.71 -1.52 -2.63
C SER A 256 8.97 -0.52 -1.76
N SER A 257 8.64 -0.94 -0.54
CA SER A 257 7.95 -0.12 0.44
C SER A 257 8.48 -0.39 1.84
N ILE A 258 8.48 0.67 2.66
CA ILE A 258 8.64 0.60 4.11
C ILE A 258 7.48 1.31 4.81
N MET A 259 7.06 0.75 5.94
CA MET A 259 6.13 1.39 6.86
C MET A 259 6.90 1.94 8.05
N LEU A 260 6.57 3.18 8.43
CA LEU A 260 7.15 3.88 9.56
C LEU A 260 6.22 3.85 10.77
N GLY A 261 6.79 3.97 11.97
CA GLY A 261 6.07 4.01 13.24
C GLY A 261 6.14 2.71 14.05
N PHE A 262 7.11 1.83 13.76
CA PHE A 262 7.43 0.66 14.59
C PHE A 262 8.39 1.00 15.74
N GLY A 263 9.07 2.14 15.66
CA GLY A 263 10.07 2.62 16.63
C GLY A 263 11.50 2.65 16.07
N GLU A 264 11.62 2.54 14.75
CA GLU A 264 12.86 2.67 14.00
C GLU A 264 13.44 4.08 14.12
N THR A 265 14.77 4.21 14.10
CA THR A 265 15.46 5.50 14.09
C THR A 265 15.62 6.04 12.67
N ASP A 266 15.93 7.33 12.55
CA ASP A 266 16.13 7.97 11.26
C ASP A 266 17.37 7.37 10.54
N GLU A 267 18.42 7.02 11.28
CA GLU A 267 19.59 6.34 10.73
C GLU A 267 19.22 4.98 10.11
N GLN A 268 18.36 4.19 10.77
CA GLN A 268 17.91 2.90 10.27
C GLN A 268 17.04 3.04 9.01
N VAL A 269 16.19 4.06 8.96
CA VAL A 269 15.39 4.36 7.75
C VAL A 269 16.30 4.77 6.61
N LYS A 270 17.25 5.68 6.84
CA LYS A 270 18.21 6.11 5.82
C LYS A 270 19.06 4.94 5.31
N GLN A 271 19.55 4.08 6.21
CA GLN A 271 20.29 2.87 5.84
C GLN A 271 19.43 1.95 4.98
N THR A 272 18.18 1.72 5.34
CA THR A 272 17.25 0.88 4.54
C THR A 272 17.05 1.46 3.14
N LEU A 273 16.91 2.78 3.01
CA LEU A 273 16.81 3.44 1.70
C LEU A 273 18.09 3.27 0.88
N GLN A 274 19.27 3.36 1.50
CA GLN A 274 20.55 3.10 0.85
C GLN A 274 20.65 1.65 0.37
N GLU A 275 20.31 0.68 1.22
CA GLU A 275 20.35 -0.75 0.87
C GLU A 275 19.40 -1.09 -0.30
N LEU A 276 18.23 -0.46 -0.35
CA LEU A 276 17.30 -0.58 -1.48
C LEU A 276 17.91 0.02 -2.76
N ARG A 277 18.59 1.16 -2.68
CA ARG A 277 19.30 1.72 -3.84
C ARG A 277 20.48 0.87 -4.29
N ASP A 278 21.24 0.33 -3.36
CA ASP A 278 22.36 -0.58 -3.64
C ASP A 278 21.87 -1.91 -4.27
N ALA A 279 20.60 -2.25 -4.07
CA ALA A 279 19.91 -3.35 -4.75
C ALA A 279 19.27 -2.95 -6.09
N ASP A 280 19.55 -1.74 -6.59
CA ASP A 280 19.03 -1.15 -7.83
C ASP A 280 17.49 -1.02 -7.89
N VAL A 281 16.85 -0.76 -6.74
CA VAL A 281 15.40 -0.54 -6.66
C VAL A 281 15.02 0.82 -7.23
N ASP A 282 14.25 0.87 -8.31
CA ASP A 282 13.91 2.13 -9.00
C ASP A 282 12.98 3.03 -8.18
N CYS A 283 11.99 2.46 -7.51
CA CYS A 283 10.91 3.19 -6.87
C CYS A 283 10.75 2.79 -5.40
N VAL A 284 10.49 3.74 -4.50
CA VAL A 284 10.23 3.44 -3.09
C VAL A 284 9.02 4.19 -2.54
N THR A 285 8.25 3.50 -1.69
CA THR A 285 7.13 4.11 -0.97
C THR A 285 7.35 4.07 0.54
N LEU A 286 7.03 5.16 1.23
CA LEU A 286 7.06 5.28 2.68
C LEU A 286 5.68 5.66 3.21
N GLY A 287 5.11 4.81 4.05
CA GLY A 287 3.78 5.01 4.62
C GLY A 287 3.76 4.89 6.15
N GLN A 288 2.72 5.40 6.82
CA GLN A 288 2.52 5.14 8.25
C GLN A 288 2.01 3.72 8.46
N TYR A 289 2.64 2.96 9.37
CA TYR A 289 2.07 1.74 9.91
C TYR A 289 0.77 2.05 10.67
N MET A 290 -0.32 1.43 10.21
CA MET A 290 -1.64 1.57 10.81
C MET A 290 -2.07 0.22 11.38
N GLN A 291 -2.15 0.15 12.71
CA GLN A 291 -2.53 -1.08 13.41
C GLN A 291 -3.94 -1.56 12.98
N PRO A 292 -4.07 -2.73 12.32
CA PRO A 292 -5.38 -3.17 11.80
C PRO A 292 -6.38 -3.57 12.88
N THR A 293 -5.91 -4.28 13.92
CA THR A 293 -6.74 -4.66 15.08
C THR A 293 -5.91 -4.61 16.36
N LYS A 294 -6.57 -4.66 17.52
CA LYS A 294 -5.93 -4.65 18.84
C LYS A 294 -4.94 -5.81 19.09
N ARG A 295 -4.99 -6.87 18.27
CA ARG A 295 -4.11 -8.06 18.37
C ARG A 295 -2.79 -7.89 17.61
N HIS A 296 -2.74 -6.97 16.64
CA HIS A 296 -1.54 -6.71 15.84
C HIS A 296 -0.55 -5.82 16.59
N MET A 297 0.66 -5.71 16.05
CA MET A 297 1.72 -4.88 16.62
C MET A 297 1.21 -3.46 16.93
N LYS A 298 1.63 -2.90 18.07
CA LYS A 298 1.22 -1.56 18.46
C LYS A 298 2.01 -0.53 17.65
N VAL A 299 1.34 0.55 17.25
CA VAL A 299 2.03 1.74 16.74
C VAL A 299 2.92 2.30 17.85
N HIS A 300 4.21 2.49 17.53
CA HIS A 300 5.18 3.14 18.41
C HIS A 300 5.13 4.64 18.23
N GLU A 301 5.12 5.11 16.98
CA GLU A 301 5.12 6.53 16.63
C GLU A 301 4.12 6.82 15.51
N PHE A 302 3.41 7.94 15.62
CA PHE A 302 2.71 8.56 14.49
C PHE A 302 3.59 9.63 13.86
N VAL A 303 4.20 9.27 12.74
CA VAL A 303 5.13 10.10 11.99
C VAL A 303 4.40 11.30 11.39
N THR A 304 5.00 12.48 11.49
CA THR A 304 4.41 13.74 11.02
C THR A 304 4.52 13.87 9.50
N PRO A 305 3.60 14.60 8.83
CA PRO A 305 3.71 14.90 7.40
C PRO A 305 5.05 15.53 7.01
N ALA A 306 5.60 16.42 7.85
CA ALA A 306 6.91 17.04 7.62
C ALA A 306 8.05 16.01 7.59
N LYS A 307 8.02 15.00 8.47
CA LYS A 307 9.00 13.91 8.49
C LYS A 307 8.88 13.00 7.26
N PHE A 308 7.67 12.74 6.78
CA PHE A 308 7.49 12.07 5.48
C PHE A 308 8.05 12.92 4.32
N LYS A 309 7.83 14.24 4.32
CA LYS A 309 8.40 15.12 3.29
C LYS A 309 9.93 15.11 3.30
N HIS A 310 10.54 15.07 4.49
CA HIS A 310 11.98 14.88 4.63
C HIS A 310 12.45 13.59 3.94
N TRP A 311 11.79 12.45 4.20
CA TRP A 311 12.15 11.19 3.56
C TRP A 311 11.95 11.15 2.05
N GLU A 312 10.96 11.90 1.54
CA GLU A 312 10.79 12.09 0.10
C GLU A 312 12.05 12.70 -0.52
N THR A 313 12.53 13.80 0.08
CA THR A 313 13.74 14.51 -0.35
C THR A 313 14.98 13.62 -0.25
N VAL A 314 15.13 12.88 0.86
CA VAL A 314 16.26 11.96 1.04
C VAL A 314 16.26 10.87 -0.03
N GLY A 315 15.11 10.24 -0.29
CA GLY A 315 15.01 9.22 -1.34
C GLY A 315 15.32 9.79 -2.74
N GLN A 316 14.83 10.99 -3.05
CA GLN A 316 15.16 11.67 -4.31
C GLN A 316 16.68 11.93 -4.44
N GLN A 317 17.33 12.37 -3.36
CA GLN A 317 18.78 12.59 -3.33
C GLN A 317 19.60 11.30 -3.48
N LEU A 318 19.07 10.17 -3.00
CA LEU A 318 19.67 8.84 -3.19
C LEU A 318 19.48 8.28 -4.61
N GLY A 319 18.73 8.97 -5.47
CA GLY A 319 18.58 8.62 -6.88
C GLY A 319 17.51 7.56 -7.17
N PHE A 320 16.50 7.40 -6.32
CA PHE A 320 15.28 6.69 -6.73
C PHE A 320 14.64 7.45 -7.90
N LEU A 321 14.16 6.72 -8.92
CA LEU A 321 13.38 7.32 -10.01
C LEU A 321 12.09 7.92 -9.48
N TYR A 322 11.47 7.26 -8.51
CA TYR A 322 10.22 7.70 -7.90
C TYR A 322 10.20 7.47 -6.39
N VAL A 323 9.76 8.47 -5.64
CA VAL A 323 9.55 8.35 -4.19
C VAL A 323 8.16 8.86 -3.85
N ALA A 324 7.34 8.01 -3.24
CA ALA A 324 6.11 8.44 -2.59
C ALA A 324 6.28 8.33 -1.08
N SER A 325 6.19 9.44 -0.36
CA SER A 325 6.36 9.45 1.09
C SER A 325 5.24 10.26 1.73
N GLY A 326 4.42 9.60 2.56
CA GLY A 326 3.31 10.28 3.20
C GLY A 326 2.53 9.40 4.16
N PRO A 327 1.80 9.99 5.12
CA PRO A 327 1.11 9.22 6.17
C PRO A 327 0.15 8.15 5.62
N LEU A 328 -0.59 8.47 4.57
CA LEU A 328 -1.56 7.57 3.95
C LEU A 328 -1.01 6.82 2.73
N VAL A 329 0.26 7.01 2.36
CA VAL A 329 0.87 6.27 1.25
C VAL A 329 0.86 4.77 1.55
N ARG A 330 0.59 3.98 0.50
CA ARG A 330 0.67 2.51 0.48
C ARG A 330 1.47 2.10 -0.75
N SER A 331 1.99 0.87 -0.75
CA SER A 331 2.69 0.31 -1.91
C SER A 331 1.85 0.42 -3.20
N SER A 332 0.55 0.22 -3.12
CA SER A 332 -0.39 0.34 -4.25
C SER A 332 -1.15 1.67 -4.33
N TYR A 333 -0.79 2.68 -3.52
CA TYR A 333 -1.47 3.97 -3.54
C TYR A 333 -1.00 4.80 -4.74
N LYS A 334 -1.94 5.11 -5.65
CA LYS A 334 -2.07 6.17 -6.68
C LYS A 334 -0.85 6.98 -7.13
N ALA A 335 0.02 7.36 -6.21
CA ALA A 335 1.08 8.32 -6.40
C ALA A 335 2.08 7.86 -7.49
N GLY A 336 2.28 6.54 -7.67
CA GLY A 336 3.21 6.01 -8.67
C GLY A 336 2.71 5.98 -10.10
N GLU A 337 1.40 5.94 -10.37
CA GLU A 337 0.88 5.48 -11.67
C GLU A 337 1.17 6.46 -12.81
N TYR A 338 0.91 7.75 -12.62
CA TYR A 338 1.19 8.76 -13.64
C TYR A 338 2.69 8.87 -13.91
N PHE A 339 3.50 8.79 -12.86
CA PHE A 339 4.95 8.86 -12.98
C PHE A 339 5.54 7.61 -13.65
N ILE A 340 5.15 6.43 -13.18
CA ILE A 340 5.57 5.14 -13.72
C ILE A 340 5.16 5.05 -15.19
N ARG A 341 3.91 5.43 -15.53
CA ARG A 341 3.46 5.52 -16.92
C ARG A 341 4.35 6.43 -17.75
N ASN A 342 4.65 7.63 -17.26
CA ASN A 342 5.52 8.58 -17.96
C ASN A 342 6.95 8.05 -18.12
N VAL A 343 7.50 7.37 -17.12
CA VAL A 343 8.85 6.77 -17.18
C VAL A 343 8.88 5.64 -18.20
N LEU A 344 7.91 4.72 -18.15
CA LEU A 344 7.81 3.61 -19.08
C LEU A 344 7.59 4.10 -20.52
N GLN A 345 6.72 5.09 -20.73
CA GLN A 345 6.51 5.70 -22.04
C GLN A 345 7.76 6.41 -22.57
N LYS A 346 8.55 7.07 -21.73
CA LYS A 346 9.83 7.68 -22.14
C LYS A 346 10.88 6.63 -22.50
N ARG A 347 10.97 5.54 -21.74
CA ARG A 347 11.89 4.42 -22.04
C ARG A 347 11.53 3.75 -23.37
N ASN A 348 10.25 3.45 -23.60
CA ASN A 348 9.78 2.82 -24.84
C ASN A 348 9.94 3.70 -26.10
N LYS A 349 10.05 5.02 -25.94
CA LYS A 349 10.37 5.95 -27.05
C LYS A 349 11.87 6.09 -27.32
N SER A 350 12.72 5.67 -26.38
CA SER A 350 14.17 5.82 -26.44
C SER A 350 14.89 4.51 -26.79
N ALA A 351 14.18 3.38 -26.75
CA ALA A 351 14.60 2.07 -27.25
C ALA A 351 14.02 1.87 -28.66
#